data_AF-A0A7K2FSI1-F1
#
_entry.id   AF-A0A7K2FSI1-F1
#
_cell.length_a   1.000
_cell.length_b   1.000
_cell.length_c   1.000
_cell.angle_alpha   90.00
_cell.angle_beta   90.00
_cell.angle_gamma   90.00
#
_symmetry.space_group_name_H-M   'P 1'
#
loop_
_entity.id
_entity.type
_entity.pdbx_description
1 polymer ?
#
loop_
_entity_poly.entity_id
_entity_poly.type
_entity_poly.pdbx_seq_one_letter_code
_entity_poly.pdbx_strand_id
1 'polypeptide(L)'
;FRADASGAGYTANIDTSGVVKLWRPGRDIATYATPIPPGSTHHLKVQTNGDRIRVWLDNGSDPVIDATDGTYTSGAFGANVYSGTATVQNLNTGTGGFTSFPAGRWTPRGGTWTVGPDGLHGRSAGDGFYLSDRTGTDFTYQGDLSITNGTATGLTFRADASGAGYTANIDTSGVVKLWRPGRDIATYRTTLVEGRTYHLRVQTNGDRIRVWL
;
A
#
# COMPACT_ATOMS: atom_id res chain seq x y z
N PHE A 1 -1.55 18.71 -5.49
CA PHE A 1 -2.36 18.21 -6.63
C PHE A 1 -2.95 19.40 -7.37
N ARG A 2 -3.23 19.27 -8.67
CA ARG A 2 -3.60 20.39 -9.55
C ARG A 2 -2.58 21.54 -9.48
N ALA A 3 -1.30 21.19 -9.40
CA ALA A 3 -0.22 22.16 -9.32
C ALA A 3 0.23 22.61 -10.71
N ASP A 4 0.54 23.89 -10.86
CA ASP A 4 1.23 24.40 -12.04
C ASP A 4 2.73 24.14 -11.99
N ALA A 5 3.46 24.60 -13.02
CA ALA A 5 4.91 24.41 -13.14
C ALA A 5 5.73 25.13 -12.05
N SER A 6 5.16 26.15 -11.40
CA SER A 6 5.78 26.85 -10.26
C SER A 6 5.56 26.13 -8.93
N GLY A 7 4.75 25.06 -8.93
CA GLY A 7 4.34 24.36 -7.72
C GLY A 7 3.11 24.97 -7.04
N ALA A 8 2.49 26.01 -7.61
CA ALA A 8 1.27 26.56 -7.07
C ALA A 8 0.11 25.62 -7.38
N GLY A 9 -0.56 25.12 -6.34
CA GLY A 9 -1.64 24.17 -6.42
C GLY A 9 -2.27 23.92 -5.06
N TYR A 10 -3.07 22.85 -4.95
CA TYR A 10 -3.60 22.42 -3.66
C TYR A 10 -2.68 21.43 -2.96
N THR A 11 -2.57 21.55 -1.65
CA THR A 11 -1.83 20.62 -0.79
C THR A 11 -2.75 20.15 0.33
N ALA A 12 -2.86 18.83 0.47
CA ALA A 12 -3.34 18.20 1.69
C ALA A 12 -2.11 17.68 2.43
N ASN A 13 -1.87 18.16 3.65
CA ASN A 13 -0.73 17.76 4.47
C ASN A 13 -1.14 17.52 5.92
N ILE A 14 -0.19 17.00 6.68
CA ILE A 14 -0.22 16.89 8.14
C ILE A 14 0.98 17.65 8.70
N ASP A 15 0.84 18.13 9.91
CA ASP A 15 1.97 18.69 10.65
C ASP A 15 1.90 18.31 12.14
N THR A 16 3.05 18.44 12.80
CA THR A 16 3.23 18.01 14.19
C THR A 16 2.53 18.90 15.22
N SER A 17 1.86 19.98 14.80
CA SER A 17 0.96 20.74 15.68
C SER A 17 -0.39 20.04 15.88
N GLY A 18 -0.62 18.92 15.17
CA GLY A 18 -1.82 18.10 15.34
C GLY A 18 -2.96 18.54 14.41
N VAL A 19 -2.65 18.70 13.13
CA VAL A 19 -3.64 19.11 12.14
C VAL A 19 -3.44 18.39 10.80
N VAL A 20 -4.56 17.98 10.19
CA VAL A 20 -4.66 17.76 8.75
C VAL A 20 -5.12 19.07 8.12
N LYS A 21 -4.41 19.55 7.10
CA LYS A 21 -4.72 20.82 6.45
C LYS A 21 -4.86 20.66 4.95
N LEU A 22 -5.87 21.31 4.39
CA LEU A 22 -6.03 21.54 2.95
C LEU A 22 -5.78 23.03 2.68
N TRP A 23 -4.79 23.34 1.85
CA TRP A 23 -4.39 24.72 1.57
C TRP A 23 -3.92 24.92 0.12
N ARG A 24 -3.82 26.19 -0.27
CA ARG A 24 -3.17 26.67 -1.49
C ARG A 24 -2.40 27.96 -1.20
N PRO A 25 -1.52 28.46 -2.09
CA PRO A 25 -0.82 29.73 -1.84
C PRO A 25 -1.77 30.85 -1.41
N GLY A 26 -1.47 31.44 -0.24
CA GLY A 26 -2.23 32.54 0.36
C GLY A 26 -3.53 32.16 1.07
N ARG A 27 -3.90 30.87 1.16
CA ARG A 27 -5.17 30.46 1.80
C ARG A 27 -5.15 29.03 2.36
N ASP A 28 -5.46 28.92 3.65
CA ASP A 28 -5.93 27.67 4.26
C ASP A 28 -7.41 27.50 3.92
N ILE A 29 -7.77 26.41 3.24
CA ILE A 29 -9.13 26.13 2.76
C ILE A 29 -9.94 25.47 3.89
N ALA A 30 -9.34 24.50 4.56
CA ALA A 30 -9.92 23.80 5.70
C ALA A 30 -8.82 23.13 6.55
N THR A 31 -9.11 22.95 7.83
CA THR A 31 -8.27 22.25 8.79
C THR A 31 -9.10 21.26 9.61
N TYR A 32 -8.46 20.20 10.08
CA TYR A 32 -9.04 19.23 10.99
C TYR A 32 -8.03 18.92 12.10
N ALA A 33 -8.39 19.22 13.34
CA ALA A 33 -7.53 18.98 14.49
C ALA A 33 -7.53 17.48 14.85
N THR A 34 -6.34 16.89 14.91
CA THR A 34 -6.15 15.49 15.29
C THR A 34 -4.69 15.26 15.70
N PRO A 35 -4.40 14.39 16.68
CA PRO A 35 -3.01 14.09 17.03
C PRO A 35 -2.22 13.57 15.82
N ILE A 36 -1.09 14.21 15.54
CA ILE A 36 -0.09 13.77 14.54
C ILE A 36 1.26 13.65 15.26
N PRO A 37 1.52 12.52 15.95
CA PRO A 37 2.77 12.32 16.66
C PRO A 37 3.96 12.28 15.68
N PRO A 38 5.08 12.95 15.99
CA PRO A 38 6.30 12.82 15.19
C PRO A 38 6.75 11.36 15.09
N GLY A 39 7.21 10.96 13.89
CA GLY A 39 7.67 9.59 13.62
C GLY A 39 6.58 8.60 13.25
N SER A 40 5.30 8.97 13.38
CA SER A 40 4.18 8.13 12.91
C SER A 40 4.02 8.18 11.39
N THR A 41 3.70 7.04 10.79
CA THR A 41 3.27 6.98 9.39
C THR A 41 1.76 7.17 9.33
N HIS A 42 1.32 8.11 8.48
CA HIS A 42 -0.09 8.40 8.26
C HIS A 42 -0.46 8.20 6.79
N HIS A 43 -1.69 7.76 6.53
CA HIS A 43 -2.21 7.61 5.18
C HIS A 43 -3.17 8.76 4.83
N LEU A 44 -2.80 9.59 3.85
CA LEU A 44 -3.71 10.58 3.28
C LEU A 44 -4.31 10.08 1.96
N LYS A 45 -5.63 10.21 1.84
CA LYS A 45 -6.34 10.04 0.57
C LYS A 45 -7.03 11.34 0.22
N VAL A 46 -6.87 11.78 -1.02
CA VAL A 46 -7.56 12.96 -1.57
C VAL A 46 -8.47 12.52 -2.71
N GLN A 47 -9.70 13.01 -2.74
CA GLN A 47 -10.62 12.83 -3.86
C GLN A 47 -11.16 14.19 -4.30
N THR A 48 -11.24 14.41 -5.61
CA THR A 48 -11.87 15.61 -6.17
C THR A 48 -13.04 15.25 -7.07
N ASN A 49 -14.10 16.05 -7.04
CA ASN A 49 -15.24 15.99 -7.95
C ASN A 49 -15.62 17.43 -8.33
N GLY A 50 -15.19 17.86 -9.51
CA GLY A 50 -15.19 19.28 -9.86
C GLY A 50 -14.37 20.08 -8.84
N ASP A 51 -15.01 21.06 -8.20
CA ASP A 51 -14.39 21.94 -7.20
C ASP A 51 -14.47 21.37 -5.77
N ARG A 52 -15.24 20.29 -5.55
CA ARG A 52 -15.33 19.62 -4.25
C ARG A 52 -14.08 18.77 -4.03
N ILE A 53 -13.40 19.01 -2.91
CA ILE A 53 -12.16 18.35 -2.49
C ILE A 53 -12.43 17.70 -1.13
N ARG A 54 -12.18 16.38 -1.06
CA ARG A 54 -12.31 15.59 0.16
C ARG A 54 -10.97 14.97 0.55
N VAL A 55 -10.64 14.99 1.83
CA VAL A 55 -9.42 14.41 2.40
C VAL A 55 -9.78 13.43 3.51
N TRP A 56 -9.20 12.24 3.47
CA TRP A 56 -9.29 11.22 4.52
C TRP A 56 -7.90 11.01 5.13
N LEU A 57 -7.90 10.66 6.42
CA LEU A 57 -6.72 10.28 7.19
C LEU A 57 -6.85 8.81 7.64
N ASP A 58 -5.74 8.07 7.61
CA ASP A 58 -5.55 6.73 8.17
C ASP A 58 -6.62 5.71 7.77
N ASN A 59 -7.04 5.76 6.51
CA ASN A 59 -8.07 4.90 5.92
C ASN A 59 -9.45 4.99 6.58
N GLY A 60 -9.78 6.10 7.24
CA GLY A 60 -11.10 6.34 7.81
C GLY A 60 -12.24 6.21 6.79
N SER A 61 -13.44 5.84 7.25
CA SER A 61 -14.65 5.73 6.42
C SER A 61 -15.10 7.09 5.87
N ASP A 62 -14.98 8.13 6.69
CA ASP A 62 -15.48 9.47 6.42
C ASP A 62 -14.34 10.46 6.21
N PRO A 63 -14.49 11.45 5.31
CA PRO A 63 -13.46 12.44 5.09
C PRO A 63 -13.32 13.34 6.33
N VAL A 64 -12.09 13.58 6.75
CA VAL A 64 -11.77 14.55 7.80
C VAL A 64 -11.89 16.00 7.31
N ILE A 65 -11.82 16.20 5.99
CA ILE A 65 -12.06 17.49 5.32
C ILE A 65 -12.96 17.26 4.12
N ASP A 66 -14.02 18.07 3.98
CA ASP A 66 -14.87 18.16 2.80
C ASP A 66 -15.12 19.64 2.48
N ALA A 67 -14.50 20.15 1.42
CA ALA A 67 -14.49 21.57 1.09
C ALA A 67 -14.67 21.81 -0.41
N THR A 68 -15.02 23.03 -0.80
CA THR A 68 -15.15 23.45 -2.20
C THR A 68 -14.19 24.60 -2.50
N ASP A 69 -13.33 24.46 -3.51
CA ASP A 69 -12.46 25.52 -4.04
C ASP A 69 -12.16 25.26 -5.52
N GLY A 70 -12.53 26.22 -6.39
CA GLY A 70 -12.37 26.13 -7.85
C GLY A 70 -11.16 26.86 -8.43
N THR A 71 -10.21 27.32 -7.59
CA THR A 71 -9.05 28.10 -8.04
C THR A 71 -8.16 27.34 -9.02
N TYR A 72 -7.89 26.06 -8.74
CA TYR A 72 -7.14 25.18 -9.65
C TYR A 72 -8.04 24.05 -10.11
N THR A 73 -8.38 24.02 -11.40
CA THR A 73 -9.25 22.98 -11.97
C THR A 73 -8.47 21.78 -12.51
N SER A 74 -7.18 21.96 -12.83
CA SER A 74 -6.27 20.92 -13.31
C SER A 74 -4.81 21.24 -12.97
N GLY A 75 -3.90 20.28 -13.20
CA GLY A 75 -2.46 20.43 -12.97
C GLY A 75 -1.83 19.15 -12.41
N ALA A 76 -0.55 19.20 -12.06
CA ALA A 76 0.24 18.05 -11.65
C ALA A 76 -0.11 17.51 -10.25
N PHE A 77 0.14 16.22 -10.06
CA PHE A 77 0.29 15.60 -8.73
C PHE A 77 1.73 15.81 -8.23
N GLY A 78 1.91 15.90 -6.91
CA GLY A 78 3.21 16.14 -6.30
C GLY A 78 3.16 15.97 -4.78
N ALA A 79 4.32 16.03 -4.14
CA ALA A 79 4.48 15.96 -2.69
C ALA A 79 5.07 17.28 -2.16
N ASN A 80 4.75 17.62 -0.91
CA ASN A 80 5.22 18.82 -0.22
C ASN A 80 5.93 18.42 1.07
N VAL A 81 7.01 19.16 1.40
CA VAL A 81 7.65 19.17 2.72
C VAL A 81 7.92 20.63 3.07
N TYR A 82 7.63 21.03 4.31
CA TYR A 82 7.86 22.39 4.80
C TYR A 82 8.82 22.38 5.98
N SER A 83 9.87 23.20 5.92
CA SER A 83 10.81 23.47 7.02
C SER A 83 11.29 22.22 7.78
N GLY A 84 11.66 21.16 7.05
CA GLY A 84 12.11 19.92 7.68
C GLY A 84 12.37 18.80 6.67
N THR A 85 12.51 17.59 7.21
CA THR A 85 12.69 16.35 6.45
C THR A 85 11.49 15.44 6.69
N ALA A 86 10.93 14.88 5.62
CA ALA A 86 9.84 13.92 5.71
C ALA A 86 10.00 12.82 4.66
N THR A 87 9.48 11.63 4.97
CA THR A 87 9.38 10.52 4.02
C THR A 87 7.98 10.50 3.45
N VAL A 88 7.87 10.47 2.11
CA VAL A 88 6.60 10.30 1.41
C VAL A 88 6.70 9.02 0.58
N GLN A 89 5.83 8.05 0.85
CA GLN A 89 5.87 6.72 0.25
C GLN A 89 4.46 6.25 -0.14
N ASN A 90 4.36 5.22 -0.98
CA ASN A 90 3.08 4.62 -1.42
C ASN A 90 2.09 5.60 -2.08
N LEU A 91 2.61 6.64 -2.75
CA LEU A 91 1.79 7.62 -3.48
C LEU A 91 0.99 6.93 -4.59
N ASN A 92 -0.29 7.28 -4.75
CA ASN A 92 -1.16 6.63 -5.72
C ASN A 92 -2.22 7.58 -6.26
N THR A 93 -2.54 7.50 -7.55
CA THR A 93 -3.56 8.34 -8.21
C THR A 93 -4.49 7.54 -9.12
N GLY A 94 -4.47 6.22 -9.05
CA GLY A 94 -5.25 5.35 -9.92
C GLY A 94 -4.72 5.31 -11.36
N THR A 95 -5.60 4.96 -12.30
CA THR A 95 -5.25 4.52 -13.67
C THR A 95 -4.75 5.61 -14.62
N GLY A 96 -4.90 6.90 -14.28
CA GLY A 96 -4.37 8.03 -15.06
C GLY A 96 -2.96 8.47 -14.63
N GLY A 97 -2.50 7.99 -13.48
CA GLY A 97 -1.17 8.23 -12.91
C GLY A 97 -0.94 9.58 -12.20
N PHE A 98 0.16 9.81 -11.44
CA PHE A 98 1.29 8.95 -11.02
C PHE A 98 1.46 7.68 -11.86
N THR A 99 1.90 7.81 -13.10
CA THR A 99 2.00 6.69 -14.06
C THR A 99 3.06 5.64 -13.67
N SER A 100 3.66 5.76 -12.48
CA SER A 100 4.51 4.77 -11.79
C SER A 100 3.88 4.13 -10.54
N PHE A 101 2.63 4.43 -10.21
CA PHE A 101 1.95 3.88 -9.03
C PHE A 101 0.50 3.53 -9.33
N PRO A 102 0.20 2.31 -9.83
CA PRO A 102 -1.19 1.85 -9.85
C PRO A 102 -1.63 1.62 -8.40
N ALA A 103 -2.90 1.86 -8.05
CA ALA A 103 -3.61 1.25 -6.91
C ALA A 103 -4.48 0.18 -7.56
N GLY A 104 -4.28 -1.06 -7.16
CA GLY A 104 -5.06 -2.17 -7.68
C GLY A 104 -6.11 -2.47 -6.63
N ARG A 105 -7.33 -2.82 -7.02
CA ARG A 105 -8.31 -3.32 -6.08
C ARG A 105 -7.78 -4.63 -5.51
N TRP A 106 -7.69 -4.72 -4.19
CA TRP A 106 -7.41 -5.97 -3.50
C TRP A 106 -8.71 -6.61 -3.04
N THR A 107 -8.84 -7.93 -3.18
CA THR A 107 -10.05 -8.65 -2.78
C THR A 107 -9.69 -9.95 -2.06
N PRO A 108 -10.33 -10.27 -0.92
CA PRO A 108 -10.13 -11.55 -0.24
C PRO A 108 -10.69 -12.72 -1.06
N ARG A 109 -10.01 -13.85 -0.99
CA ARG A 109 -10.36 -15.17 -1.52
C ARG A 109 -9.99 -16.19 -0.46
N GLY A 110 -10.93 -16.46 0.45
CA GLY A 110 -10.67 -17.23 1.65
C GLY A 110 -9.99 -16.42 2.75
N GLY A 111 -10.22 -16.84 4.01
CA GLY A 111 -9.74 -16.15 5.20
C GLY A 111 -10.44 -14.81 5.47
N THR A 112 -10.11 -14.24 6.63
CA THR A 112 -10.47 -12.88 7.03
C THR A 112 -9.22 -12.01 6.95
N TRP A 113 -9.36 -10.85 6.30
CA TRP A 113 -8.26 -9.93 6.04
C TRP A 113 -8.61 -8.54 6.56
N THR A 114 -7.76 -7.99 7.41
CA THR A 114 -7.95 -6.68 8.02
C THR A 114 -6.72 -5.83 7.76
N VAL A 115 -6.92 -4.63 7.21
CA VAL A 115 -5.86 -3.62 7.11
C VAL A 115 -5.77 -2.89 8.44
N GLY A 116 -4.60 -2.94 9.08
CA GLY A 116 -4.27 -2.18 10.28
C GLY A 116 -3.13 -1.20 10.01
N PRO A 117 -2.78 -0.34 11.00
CA PRO A 117 -1.67 0.60 10.90
C PRO A 117 -0.33 -0.07 10.59
N ASP A 118 -0.12 -1.28 11.12
CA ASP A 118 1.13 -2.04 10.99
C ASP A 118 1.15 -2.96 9.75
N GLY A 119 0.09 -2.96 8.94
CA GLY A 119 0.02 -3.69 7.68
C GLY A 119 -1.26 -4.48 7.48
N LEU A 120 -1.21 -5.42 6.52
CA LEU A 120 -2.31 -6.31 6.20
C LEU A 120 -2.23 -7.58 7.06
N HIS A 121 -3.25 -7.83 7.87
CA HIS A 121 -3.34 -9.01 8.71
C HIS A 121 -4.34 -10.01 8.13
N GLY A 122 -3.87 -11.23 7.83
CA GLY A 122 -4.69 -12.33 7.34
C GLY A 122 -4.85 -13.43 8.37
N ARG A 123 -6.05 -14.00 8.48
CA ARG A 123 -6.33 -15.22 9.24
C ARG A 123 -7.14 -16.19 8.40
N SER A 124 -6.68 -17.43 8.29
CA SER A 124 -7.39 -18.49 7.58
C SER A 124 -7.12 -19.85 8.23
N ALA A 125 -8.08 -20.77 8.14
CA ALA A 125 -7.91 -22.16 8.63
C ALA A 125 -7.18 -23.06 7.61
N GLY A 126 -7.12 -22.64 6.35
CA GLY A 126 -6.34 -23.24 5.28
C GLY A 126 -5.77 -22.13 4.39
N ASP A 127 -5.62 -22.36 3.09
CA ASP A 127 -5.20 -21.30 2.17
C ASP A 127 -6.23 -20.16 2.17
N GLY A 128 -5.73 -18.95 2.38
CA GLY A 128 -6.48 -17.71 2.18
C GLY A 128 -5.63 -16.76 1.36
N PHE A 129 -6.25 -16.05 0.44
CA PHE A 129 -5.55 -15.12 -0.44
C PHE A 129 -6.18 -13.73 -0.36
N TYR A 130 -5.34 -12.70 -0.47
CA TYR A 130 -5.79 -11.32 -0.68
C TYR A 130 -5.17 -10.85 -1.98
N LEU A 131 -5.97 -10.76 -3.04
CA LEU A 131 -5.47 -10.67 -4.41
C LEU A 131 -5.72 -9.29 -4.99
N SER A 132 -4.67 -8.72 -5.58
CA SER A 132 -4.79 -7.53 -6.44
C SER A 132 -5.42 -7.91 -7.78
N ASP A 133 -6.19 -6.99 -8.37
CA ASP A 133 -6.58 -7.02 -9.78
C ASP A 133 -5.42 -6.79 -10.75
N ARG A 134 -4.25 -6.36 -10.25
CA ARG A 134 -3.05 -6.21 -11.06
C ARG A 134 -2.46 -7.55 -11.40
N THR A 135 -2.18 -7.70 -12.68
CA THR A 135 -1.48 -8.85 -13.23
C THR A 135 -0.12 -8.42 -13.77
N GLY A 136 0.79 -9.38 -13.91
CA GLY A 136 2.12 -9.15 -14.47
C GLY A 136 2.68 -10.46 -14.98
N THR A 137 3.54 -10.37 -15.99
CA THR A 137 4.28 -11.51 -16.53
C THR A 137 5.66 -11.55 -15.87
N ASP A 138 6.52 -10.57 -16.18
CA ASP A 138 7.87 -10.43 -15.63
C ASP A 138 7.95 -9.25 -14.68
N PHE A 139 8.41 -9.50 -13.45
CA PHE A 139 8.40 -8.50 -12.39
C PHE A 139 9.36 -8.86 -11.26
N THR A 140 9.62 -7.88 -10.41
CA THR A 140 10.07 -8.11 -9.03
C THR A 140 8.90 -7.81 -8.10
N TYR A 141 8.54 -8.76 -7.24
CA TYR A 141 7.51 -8.61 -6.21
C TYR A 141 8.11 -8.93 -4.84
N GLN A 142 7.93 -8.03 -3.87
CA GLN A 142 8.57 -8.13 -2.57
C GLN A 142 7.62 -7.66 -1.47
N GLY A 143 7.89 -8.11 -0.25
CA GLY A 143 7.16 -7.69 0.93
C GLY A 143 7.89 -8.11 2.20
N ASP A 144 7.51 -7.49 3.30
CA ASP A 144 7.94 -7.86 4.64
C ASP A 144 6.87 -8.74 5.27
N LEU A 145 7.27 -9.95 5.66
CA LEU A 145 6.39 -11.02 6.08
C LEU A 145 6.73 -11.42 7.52
N SER A 146 5.74 -11.53 8.38
CA SER A 146 5.87 -12.15 9.70
C SER A 146 4.74 -13.14 9.91
N ILE A 147 5.06 -14.26 10.55
CA ILE A 147 4.07 -15.24 11.01
C ILE A 147 3.87 -14.93 12.49
N THR A 148 2.71 -14.42 12.88
CA THR A 148 2.42 -14.05 14.27
C THR A 148 1.74 -15.16 15.07
N ASN A 149 0.89 -15.93 14.39
CA ASN A 149 0.22 -17.13 14.87
C ASN A 149 -0.23 -17.94 13.65
N GLY A 150 0.52 -18.98 13.28
CA GLY A 150 0.20 -19.83 12.13
C GLY A 150 1.40 -20.59 11.56
N THR A 151 1.19 -21.23 10.41
CA THR A 151 2.23 -22.06 9.77
C THR A 151 3.03 -21.32 8.70
N ALA A 152 2.39 -20.51 7.86
CA ALA A 152 3.07 -19.86 6.73
C ALA A 152 2.40 -18.55 6.31
N THR A 153 3.18 -17.66 5.70
CA THR A 153 2.67 -16.49 4.96
C THR A 153 3.55 -16.25 3.73
N GLY A 154 2.98 -15.68 2.66
CA GLY A 154 3.65 -15.62 1.37
C GLY A 154 3.14 -14.56 0.41
N LEU A 155 3.92 -14.38 -0.66
CA LEU A 155 3.58 -13.54 -1.80
C LEU A 155 3.01 -14.42 -2.91
N THR A 156 1.75 -14.18 -3.28
CA THR A 156 1.04 -14.91 -4.36
C THR A 156 1.12 -14.09 -5.65
N PHE A 157 1.43 -14.73 -6.78
CA PHE A 157 1.63 -14.06 -8.06
C PHE A 157 1.26 -14.95 -9.26
N ARG A 158 0.96 -14.30 -10.40
CA ARG A 158 0.38 -14.96 -11.60
C ARG A 158 -0.79 -15.88 -11.25
N ALA A 159 -1.57 -15.50 -10.24
CA ALA A 159 -2.73 -16.25 -9.78
C ALA A 159 -3.98 -15.86 -10.56
N ASP A 160 -4.87 -16.83 -10.75
CA ASP A 160 -6.22 -16.56 -11.22
C ASP A 160 -7.10 -15.91 -10.12
N ALA A 161 -8.36 -15.65 -10.46
CA ALA A 161 -9.30 -15.01 -9.55
C ALA A 161 -9.63 -15.82 -8.29
N SER A 162 -9.29 -17.12 -8.24
CA SER A 162 -9.47 -17.98 -7.07
C SER A 162 -8.24 -18.00 -6.14
N GLY A 163 -7.10 -17.50 -6.61
CA GLY A 163 -5.81 -17.60 -5.92
C GLY A 163 -4.93 -18.74 -6.41
N ALA A 164 -5.42 -19.56 -7.35
CA ALA A 164 -4.60 -20.59 -7.97
C ALA A 164 -3.51 -19.95 -8.84
N GLY A 165 -2.28 -20.02 -8.37
CA GLY A 165 -1.11 -19.42 -8.99
C GLY A 165 0.18 -19.92 -8.36
N TYR A 166 1.23 -19.10 -8.40
CA TYR A 166 2.46 -19.38 -7.67
C TYR A 166 2.48 -18.62 -6.34
N THR A 167 3.03 -19.25 -5.32
CA THR A 167 3.25 -18.62 -4.02
C THR A 167 4.67 -18.89 -3.56
N ALA A 168 5.37 -17.82 -3.19
CA ALA A 168 6.61 -17.91 -2.43
C ALA A 168 6.30 -17.59 -0.96
N ASN A 169 6.59 -18.50 -0.03
CA ASN A 169 6.24 -18.31 1.38
C ASN A 169 7.40 -18.67 2.33
N ILE A 170 7.33 -18.10 3.53
CA ILE A 170 8.02 -18.58 4.73
C ILE A 170 7.10 -19.52 5.50
N ASP A 171 7.66 -20.58 6.09
CA ASP A 171 6.94 -21.61 6.84
C ASP A 171 7.66 -21.89 8.18
N THR A 172 6.93 -21.92 9.30
CA THR A 172 7.48 -22.11 10.65
C THR A 172 8.17 -23.46 10.85
N SER A 173 8.01 -24.43 9.94
CA SER A 173 8.82 -25.65 9.88
C SER A 173 10.27 -25.43 9.41
N GLY A 174 10.67 -24.18 9.16
CA GLY A 174 12.06 -23.81 8.81
C GLY A 174 12.35 -23.92 7.32
N VAL A 175 11.37 -23.59 6.48
CA VAL A 175 11.47 -23.72 5.03
C VAL A 175 10.90 -22.48 4.32
N VAL A 176 11.60 -22.03 3.27
CA VAL A 176 11.05 -21.17 2.22
C VAL A 176 10.60 -22.06 1.08
N LYS A 177 9.34 -21.94 0.62
CA LYS A 177 8.82 -22.72 -0.52
C LYS A 177 8.44 -21.79 -1.66
N LEU A 178 8.69 -22.26 -2.88
CA LEU A 178 7.98 -21.82 -4.08
C LEU A 178 7.07 -22.96 -4.50
N TRP A 179 5.77 -22.73 -4.57
CA TRP A 179 4.78 -23.76 -4.88
C TRP A 179 3.64 -23.23 -5.75
N ARG A 180 2.85 -24.16 -6.29
CA ARG A 180 1.55 -23.91 -6.95
C ARG A 180 0.58 -25.04 -6.59
N PRO A 181 -0.73 -24.92 -6.82
CA PRO A 181 -1.68 -25.99 -6.52
C PRO A 181 -1.21 -27.36 -7.03
N GLY A 182 -1.18 -28.34 -6.12
CA GLY A 182 -0.79 -29.72 -6.38
C GLY A 182 0.71 -30.03 -6.35
N ARG A 183 1.63 -29.05 -6.22
CA ARG A 183 3.08 -29.33 -6.16
C ARG A 183 3.98 -28.19 -5.64
N ASP A 184 4.97 -28.55 -4.82
CA ASP A 184 6.15 -27.73 -4.52
C ASP A 184 7.15 -27.72 -5.70
N ILE A 185 7.61 -26.53 -6.07
CA ILE A 185 8.53 -26.31 -7.19
C ILE A 185 9.97 -26.26 -6.70
N ALA A 186 10.22 -25.57 -5.58
CA ALA A 186 11.52 -25.48 -4.94
C ALA A 186 11.36 -25.21 -3.45
N THR A 187 12.31 -25.70 -2.64
CA THR A 187 12.38 -25.45 -1.21
C THR A 187 13.80 -25.09 -0.78
N TYR A 188 13.91 -24.28 0.26
CA TYR A 188 15.19 -23.93 0.88
C TYR A 188 15.03 -23.96 2.40
N ARG A 189 15.92 -24.66 3.11
CA ARG A 189 15.87 -24.77 4.58
C ARG A 189 16.61 -23.62 5.23
N THR A 190 15.96 -22.97 6.19
CA THR A 190 16.54 -21.88 6.97
C THR A 190 15.79 -21.69 8.28
N THR A 191 16.44 -21.06 9.27
CA THR A 191 15.81 -20.81 10.57
C THR A 191 14.79 -19.67 10.45
N LEU A 192 13.52 -20.01 10.68
CA LEU A 192 12.40 -19.08 10.72
C LEU A 192 11.85 -19.01 12.16
N VAL A 193 11.68 -17.79 12.66
CA VAL A 193 11.24 -17.52 14.03
C VAL A 193 9.89 -16.82 13.96
N GLU A 194 8.90 -17.35 14.68
CA GLU A 194 7.58 -16.74 14.81
C GLU A 194 7.69 -15.32 15.41
N GLY A 195 6.87 -14.40 14.94
CA GLY A 195 6.89 -12.98 15.29
C GLY A 195 8.03 -12.18 14.64
N ARG A 196 9.06 -12.81 14.07
CA ARG A 196 10.12 -12.11 13.34
C ARG A 196 9.66 -11.75 11.93
N THR A 197 9.97 -10.53 11.51
CA THR A 197 9.76 -10.05 10.15
C THR A 197 10.93 -10.46 9.24
N TYR A 198 10.60 -10.95 8.05
CA TYR A 198 11.54 -11.34 6.99
C TYR A 198 11.18 -10.62 5.69
N HIS A 199 12.19 -10.23 4.92
CA HIS A 199 11.99 -9.57 3.63
C HIS A 199 12.02 -10.62 2.51
N LEU A 200 10.87 -10.95 1.94
CA LEU A 200 10.79 -11.91 0.85
C LEU A 200 10.75 -11.18 -0.49
N ARG A 201 11.60 -11.59 -1.44
CA ARG A 201 11.62 -11.08 -2.81
C ARG A 201 11.46 -12.21 -3.82
N VAL A 202 10.62 -11.98 -4.82
CA VAL A 202 10.41 -12.83 -6.00
C VAL A 202 10.82 -12.04 -7.24
N GLN A 203 11.52 -12.68 -8.17
CA GLN A 203 11.77 -12.16 -9.52
C GLN A 203 11.34 -13.20 -10.55
N THR A 204 10.57 -12.77 -11.55
CA THR A 204 10.12 -13.59 -12.67
C THR A 204 10.70 -13.06 -13.99
N ASN A 205 11.19 -13.98 -14.82
CA ASN A 205 11.59 -13.73 -16.21
C ASN A 205 11.23 -14.95 -17.06
N GLY A 206 10.15 -14.86 -17.84
CA GLY A 206 9.53 -16.02 -18.49
C GLY A 206 9.17 -17.09 -17.47
N ASP A 207 9.66 -18.31 -17.68
CA ASP A 207 9.46 -19.45 -16.77
C ASP A 207 10.44 -19.48 -15.59
N ARG A 208 11.47 -18.63 -15.60
CA ARG A 208 12.46 -18.58 -14.53
C ARG A 208 11.91 -17.76 -13.36
N ILE A 209 11.67 -18.42 -12.25
CA ILE A 209 11.34 -17.80 -10.96
C ILE A 209 12.54 -17.92 -10.03
N ARG A 210 12.91 -16.81 -9.38
CA ARG A 210 13.93 -16.76 -8.32
C ARG A 210 13.32 -16.14 -7.06
N VAL A 211 13.66 -16.72 -5.92
CA VAL A 211 13.15 -16.32 -4.60
C VAL A 211 14.35 -16.05 -3.69
N TRP A 212 14.28 -14.95 -2.94
CA TRP A 212 15.25 -14.56 -1.91
C TRP A 212 14.51 -14.27 -0.61
N LEU A 213 15.14 -14.63 0.51
CA LEU A 213 14.73 -14.33 1.87
C LEU A 213 15.85 -13.57 2.58
#